data_AF-A0A0N7ZBU5-F1
#
_entry.id   AF-A0A0N7ZBU5-F1
#
_cell.length_a   1.000
_cell.length_b   1.000
_cell.length_c   1.000
_cell.angle_alpha   90.00
_cell.angle_beta   90.00
_cell.angle_gamma   90.00
#
_symmetry.space_group_name_H-M   'P 1'
#
loop_
_entity.id
_entity.type
_entity.pdbx_description
1 polymer ?
#
loop_
_entity_poly.entity_id
_entity_poly.type
_entity_poly.pdbx_seq_one_letter_code
_entity_poly.pdbx_strand_id
1 'polypeptide(L)'
;MAFCCTSARRLHQLRHLTFRCASVYGRTYGGYAAKRQCFSRKSLLSSKNHSLIAQARFMFIKVQETPNPNSLKFIPGVQILETGTADFPSLSSAQKSPLAKLLFRIEGVRGVFLTTEFITLTKEEEEAEWRTIKPEAFAIIMDFFCFWSTSNPYRSPSRQ
;
A
#
# COMPACT_ATOMS: atom_id res chain seq x y z
N MET A 1 -31.21 -18.72 -37.44
CA MET A 1 -30.35 -17.58 -37.06
C MET A 1 -28.98 -17.77 -37.69
N ALA A 2 -28.67 -17.00 -38.73
CA ALA A 2 -27.32 -16.73 -39.22
C ALA A 2 -27.44 -15.58 -40.23
N PHE A 3 -27.09 -14.35 -39.82
CA PHE A 3 -27.01 -13.22 -40.75
C PHE A 3 -25.55 -12.85 -40.94
N CYS A 4 -25.07 -13.21 -42.13
CA CYS A 4 -23.78 -12.87 -42.70
C CYS A 4 -23.90 -11.54 -43.47
N CYS A 5 -22.81 -10.78 -43.39
CA CYS A 5 -22.39 -9.62 -44.17
C CYS A 5 -23.19 -9.23 -45.42
N THR A 6 -23.51 -7.94 -45.52
CA THR A 6 -23.89 -7.30 -46.78
C THR A 6 -23.00 -6.10 -47.11
N SER A 7 -22.43 -6.17 -48.32
CA SER A 7 -22.31 -5.08 -49.29
C SER A 7 -20.99 -4.30 -49.40
N ALA A 8 -20.30 -4.59 -50.50
CA ALA A 8 -19.28 -3.79 -51.18
C ALA A 8 -19.88 -2.78 -52.18
N ARG A 9 -19.15 -1.69 -52.50
CA ARG A 9 -19.19 -0.86 -53.75
C ARG A 9 -17.90 0.01 -53.77
N ARG A 10 -16.92 -0.24 -54.67
CA ARG A 10 -16.58 0.48 -55.95
C ARG A 10 -16.41 2.01 -55.78
N LEU A 11 -15.47 2.76 -56.38
CA LEU A 11 -14.47 2.64 -57.47
C LEU A 11 -13.68 3.99 -57.53
N HIS A 12 -12.40 4.00 -57.98
CA HIS A 12 -11.67 5.02 -58.82
C HIS A 12 -11.72 6.55 -58.50
N GLN A 13 -10.82 7.47 -58.85
CA GLN A 13 -9.39 7.61 -59.27
C GLN A 13 -9.23 9.11 -59.72
N LEU A 14 -7.99 9.67 -59.69
CA LEU A 14 -7.51 10.91 -60.38
C LEU A 14 -7.99 12.28 -59.82
N ARG A 15 -7.32 13.44 -59.96
CA ARG A 15 -5.96 13.92 -60.29
C ARG A 15 -5.98 15.46 -60.05
N HIS A 16 -4.83 16.00 -59.64
CA HIS A 16 -4.26 17.35 -59.89
C HIS A 16 -5.10 18.66 -59.88
N LEU A 17 -4.57 19.64 -59.13
CA LEU A 17 -4.37 21.06 -59.49
C LEU A 17 -3.41 21.64 -58.42
N THR A 18 -2.08 21.54 -58.54
CA THR A 18 -1.12 22.51 -59.12
C THR A 18 -1.50 23.99 -59.01
N PHE A 19 -0.68 24.79 -58.32
CA PHE A 19 -0.06 26.08 -58.74
C PHE A 19 0.94 26.47 -57.61
N ARG A 20 2.26 26.38 -57.84
CA ARG A 20 3.21 27.47 -58.21
C ARG A 20 3.10 28.72 -57.32
N CYS A 21 4.13 29.47 -56.94
CA CYS A 21 5.59 29.43 -57.00
C CYS A 21 6.00 30.81 -56.44
N ALA A 22 7.02 30.91 -55.58
CA ALA A 22 7.82 32.13 -55.50
C ALA A 22 9.24 31.79 -55.01
N SER A 23 10.18 32.01 -55.92
CA SER A 23 11.63 31.95 -55.77
C SER A 23 12.17 33.10 -54.91
N VAL A 24 13.12 32.83 -54.00
CA VAL A 24 14.59 33.02 -54.08
C VAL A 24 15.08 34.47 -53.87
N TYR A 25 16.13 34.55 -53.03
CA TYR A 25 17.33 35.41 -53.06
C TYR A 25 17.52 36.33 -51.85
N GLY A 26 18.71 36.21 -51.25
CA GLY A 26 19.31 37.27 -50.44
C GLY A 26 20.29 36.77 -49.38
N ARG A 27 21.55 36.52 -49.77
CA ARG A 27 22.68 36.63 -48.83
C ARG A 27 22.98 38.12 -48.66
N THR A 28 23.15 38.59 -47.43
CA THR A 28 23.98 39.76 -47.11
C THR A 28 24.61 39.61 -45.73
N TYR A 29 25.88 40.02 -45.66
CA TYR A 29 26.75 40.10 -44.48
C TYR A 29 26.47 41.35 -43.64
N GLY A 30 26.91 41.33 -42.38
CA GLY A 30 26.98 42.48 -41.46
C GLY A 30 25.87 42.42 -40.41
N GLY A 31 26.12 42.36 -39.10
CA GLY A 31 27.27 42.80 -38.32
C GLY A 31 26.83 43.91 -37.38
N TYR A 32 26.03 43.61 -36.34
CA TYR A 32 25.79 44.53 -35.22
C TYR A 32 25.60 43.73 -33.92
N ALA A 33 26.33 44.17 -32.89
CA ALA A 33 26.45 43.56 -31.59
C ALA A 33 25.10 43.41 -30.86
N ALA A 34 24.82 42.21 -30.36
CA ALA A 34 23.87 42.03 -29.27
C ALA A 34 24.55 41.23 -28.16
N LYS A 35 24.61 41.89 -27.01
CA LYS A 35 25.37 41.54 -25.81
C LYS A 35 25.14 40.10 -25.35
N ARG A 36 26.24 39.51 -24.87
CA ARG A 36 26.23 38.38 -23.95
C ARG A 36 25.23 38.63 -22.83
N GLN A 37 24.28 37.73 -22.66
CA GLN A 37 23.75 37.44 -21.34
C GLN A 37 23.55 35.93 -21.22
N CYS A 38 24.55 35.29 -20.60
CA CYS A 38 24.39 33.96 -20.05
C CYS A 38 23.30 34.03 -18.98
N PHE A 39 22.05 33.75 -19.36
CA PHE A 39 21.08 33.29 -18.37
C PHE A 39 21.52 31.90 -17.97
N SER A 40 22.40 31.85 -16.96
CA SER A 40 22.55 30.69 -16.10
C SER A 40 21.14 30.31 -15.67
N ARG A 41 20.60 29.24 -16.29
CA ARG A 41 19.44 28.57 -15.75
C ARG A 41 19.87 28.09 -14.38
N LYS A 42 19.53 28.88 -13.36
CA LYS A 42 19.46 28.41 -11.98
C LYS A 42 18.56 27.20 -12.05
N SER A 43 19.20 26.03 -11.94
CA SER A 43 18.55 24.74 -11.81
C SER A 43 17.76 24.75 -10.50
N LEU A 44 16.56 25.33 -10.54
CA LEU A 44 15.56 25.20 -9.50
C LEU A 44 14.83 23.88 -9.70
N LEU A 45 15.53 22.79 -9.47
CA LEU A 45 14.92 21.51 -9.14
C LEU A 45 15.57 21.02 -7.85
N SER A 46 15.25 21.77 -6.79
CA SER A 46 15.20 21.19 -5.46
C SER A 46 14.04 20.20 -5.44
N SER A 47 14.35 18.92 -5.64
CA SER A 47 13.45 17.85 -5.22
C SER A 47 14.28 16.83 -4.45
N LYS A 48 14.72 17.24 -3.27
CA LYS A 48 15.17 16.32 -2.21
C LYS A 48 13.93 15.75 -1.51
N ASN A 49 13.07 15.08 -2.25
CA ASN A 49 11.95 14.31 -1.68
C ASN A 49 11.87 12.94 -2.35
N HIS A 50 13.02 12.28 -2.52
CA HIS A 50 13.02 10.82 -2.57
C HIS A 50 12.65 10.31 -1.17
N SER A 51 11.34 10.28 -0.92
CA SER A 51 10.64 9.23 -0.19
C SER A 51 11.47 8.53 0.91
N LEU A 52 11.71 9.22 2.03
CA LEU A 52 12.07 8.58 3.30
C LEU A 52 10.88 7.79 3.91
N ILE A 53 9.79 7.60 3.16
CA ILE A 53 8.59 6.88 3.58
C ILE A 53 8.79 5.35 3.52
N ALA A 54 9.83 4.86 2.85
CA ALA A 54 10.09 3.42 2.69
C ALA A 54 11.04 2.83 3.74
N GLN A 55 11.26 3.48 4.89
CA GLN A 55 11.96 2.82 6.01
C GLN A 55 11.02 1.78 6.65
N ALA A 56 11.01 0.60 6.02
CA ALA A 56 10.75 -0.72 6.57
C ALA A 56 10.17 -0.71 7.99
N ARG A 57 8.84 -0.62 8.11
CA ARG A 57 8.14 -1.00 9.34
C ARG A 57 8.08 -2.53 9.45
N PHE A 58 9.25 -3.16 9.52
CA PHE A 58 9.33 -4.58 9.89
C PHE A 58 9.10 -4.69 11.40
N MET A 59 7.93 -5.19 11.77
CA MET A 59 7.59 -5.52 13.14
C MET A 59 7.77 -7.03 13.32
N PHE A 60 8.63 -7.44 14.26
CA PHE A 60 8.87 -8.86 14.53
C PHE A 60 7.90 -9.36 15.60
N ILE A 61 7.00 -10.26 15.23
CA ILE A 61 6.03 -10.87 16.13
C ILE A 61 6.54 -12.25 16.51
N LYS A 62 6.78 -12.48 17.81
CA LYS A 62 7.15 -13.79 18.33
C LYS A 62 5.91 -14.64 18.52
N VAL A 63 6.00 -15.93 18.21
CA VAL A 63 4.94 -16.90 18.46
C VAL A 63 5.38 -17.87 19.55
N GLN A 64 4.51 -18.08 20.52
CA GLN A 64 4.71 -19.06 21.60
C GLN A 64 3.54 -20.02 21.64
N GLU A 65 3.86 -21.30 21.73
CA GLU A 65 2.87 -22.34 21.98
C GLU A 65 2.38 -22.23 23.42
N THR A 66 1.10 -22.54 23.61
CA THR A 66 0.47 -22.59 24.93
C THR A 66 0.22 -24.05 25.28
N PRO A 67 0.01 -24.42 26.56
CA PRO A 67 -0.36 -25.80 26.91
C PRO A 67 -1.68 -26.26 26.26
N ASN A 68 -2.48 -25.34 25.71
CA ASN A 68 -3.67 -25.65 24.93
C ASN A 68 -3.31 -25.69 23.42
N PRO A 69 -3.47 -26.83 22.73
CA PRO A 69 -3.15 -26.97 21.30
C PRO A 69 -4.04 -26.10 20.38
N ASN A 70 -5.21 -25.68 20.88
CA ASN A 70 -6.14 -24.81 20.19
C ASN A 70 -5.88 -23.33 20.44
N SER A 71 -4.85 -22.98 21.23
CA SER A 71 -4.51 -21.59 21.52
C SER A 71 -3.05 -21.29 21.23
N LEU A 72 -2.82 -20.14 20.60
CA LEU A 72 -1.50 -19.67 20.22
C LEU A 72 -1.28 -18.23 20.67
N LYS A 73 -0.12 -17.96 21.25
CA LYS A 73 0.25 -16.65 21.80
C LYS A 73 1.17 -15.91 20.83
N PHE A 74 0.80 -14.68 20.48
CA PHE A 74 1.53 -13.76 19.65
C PHE A 74 2.04 -12.59 20.50
N ILE A 75 3.34 -12.34 20.43
CA ILE A 75 4.03 -11.31 21.21
C ILE A 75 4.65 -10.30 20.23
N PRO A 76 3.96 -9.18 19.99
CA PRO A 76 4.42 -8.15 19.07
C PRO A 76 5.60 -7.30 19.60
N GLY A 77 5.91 -7.37 20.89
CA GLY A 77 6.93 -6.51 21.51
C GLY A 77 6.51 -5.04 21.64
N VAL A 78 5.23 -4.76 21.47
CA VAL A 78 4.63 -3.42 21.63
C VAL A 78 3.46 -3.51 22.60
N GLN A 79 3.18 -2.41 23.29
CA GLN A 79 2.01 -2.32 24.13
C GLN A 79 0.73 -2.32 23.27
N ILE A 80 -0.18 -3.26 23.55
CA ILE A 80 -1.45 -3.46 22.84
C ILE A 80 -2.59 -2.73 23.57
N LEU A 81 -2.65 -2.88 24.90
CA LEU A 81 -3.64 -2.24 25.78
C LEU A 81 -2.92 -1.33 26.79
N GLU A 82 -3.54 -0.23 27.17
CA GLU A 82 -3.00 0.69 28.17
C GLU A 82 -2.92 0.04 29.55
N THR A 83 -3.97 -0.67 29.97
CA THR A 83 -4.01 -1.36 31.28
C THR A 83 -4.99 -2.53 31.23
N GLY A 84 -4.68 -3.62 31.95
CA GLY A 84 -5.56 -4.76 32.15
C GLY A 84 -5.53 -5.81 31.03
N THR A 85 -6.56 -6.64 31.03
CA THR A 85 -6.79 -7.72 30.05
C THR A 85 -8.22 -7.63 29.52
N ALA A 86 -8.42 -8.08 28.30
CA ALA A 86 -9.74 -8.13 27.68
C ALA A 86 -9.92 -9.47 26.96
N ASP A 87 -10.97 -10.20 27.35
CA ASP A 87 -11.38 -11.44 26.71
C ASP A 87 -12.54 -11.20 25.74
N PHE A 88 -12.47 -11.86 24.59
CA PHE A 88 -13.49 -11.81 23.58
C PHE A 88 -13.82 -13.24 23.12
N PRO A 89 -14.84 -13.88 23.70
CA PRO A 89 -15.27 -15.21 23.29
C PRO A 89 -16.22 -15.21 22.07
N SER A 90 -16.66 -14.03 21.58
CA SER A 90 -17.58 -13.93 20.45
C SER A 90 -17.40 -12.63 19.65
N LEU A 91 -17.90 -12.61 18.41
CA LEU A 91 -17.86 -11.43 17.53
C LEU A 91 -18.57 -10.21 18.14
N SER A 92 -19.62 -10.43 18.94
CA SER A 92 -20.38 -9.36 19.60
C SER A 92 -19.55 -8.65 20.66
N SER A 93 -18.78 -9.40 21.47
CA SER A 93 -17.89 -8.79 22.47
C SER A 93 -16.70 -8.08 21.82
N ALA A 94 -16.25 -8.57 20.65
CA ALA A 94 -15.17 -7.98 19.88
C ALA A 94 -15.43 -6.55 19.39
N GLN A 95 -16.68 -6.08 19.37
CA GLN A 95 -16.99 -4.69 18.97
C GLN A 95 -16.34 -3.64 19.89
N LYS A 96 -15.95 -4.01 21.10
CA LYS A 96 -15.26 -3.13 22.05
C LYS A 96 -13.83 -2.78 21.63
N SER A 97 -13.19 -3.59 20.77
CA SER A 97 -11.81 -3.37 20.32
C SER A 97 -11.69 -3.51 18.80
N PRO A 98 -11.15 -2.49 18.09
CA PRO A 98 -10.99 -2.55 16.65
C PRO A 98 -10.03 -3.69 16.23
N LEU A 99 -8.98 -3.95 17.01
CA LEU A 99 -8.05 -5.04 16.75
C LEU A 99 -8.73 -6.42 16.88
N ALA A 100 -9.52 -6.63 17.93
CA ALA A 100 -10.26 -7.88 18.12
C ALA A 100 -11.23 -8.11 16.96
N LYS A 101 -11.97 -7.07 16.55
CA LYS A 101 -12.89 -7.15 15.41
C LYS A 101 -12.20 -7.54 14.10
N LEU A 102 -10.96 -7.11 13.87
CA LEU A 102 -10.19 -7.50 12.69
C LEU A 102 -9.72 -8.96 12.80
N LEU A 103 -9.25 -9.39 13.97
CA LEU A 103 -8.78 -10.77 14.19
C LEU A 103 -9.92 -11.80 14.04
N PHE A 104 -11.15 -11.44 14.43
CA PHE A 104 -12.33 -12.28 14.22
C PHE A 104 -12.78 -12.40 12.76
N ARG A 105 -12.17 -11.64 11.81
CA ARG A 105 -12.45 -11.83 10.38
C ARG A 105 -11.73 -13.03 9.79
N ILE A 106 -10.72 -13.55 10.49
CA ILE A 106 -9.97 -14.73 10.09
C ILE A 106 -10.88 -15.95 10.29
N GLU A 107 -11.00 -16.77 9.25
CA GLU A 107 -11.79 -17.99 9.31
C GLU A 107 -11.17 -18.98 10.30
N GLY A 108 -11.99 -19.57 11.17
CA GLY A 108 -11.56 -20.53 12.18
C GLY A 108 -11.03 -19.93 13.48
N VAL A 109 -11.07 -18.61 13.68
CA VAL A 109 -10.80 -17.98 14.99
C VAL A 109 -12.07 -17.95 15.85
N ARG A 110 -12.05 -18.72 16.94
CA ARG A 110 -13.15 -18.80 17.91
C ARG A 110 -13.11 -17.70 18.95
N GLY A 111 -11.92 -17.31 19.39
CA GLY A 111 -11.74 -16.42 20.53
C GLY A 111 -10.46 -15.63 20.45
N VAL A 112 -10.51 -14.41 21.00
CA VAL A 112 -9.36 -13.51 21.07
C VAL A 112 -9.21 -13.04 22.51
N PHE A 113 -8.00 -13.17 23.04
CA PHE A 113 -7.65 -12.65 24.36
C PHE A 113 -6.53 -11.63 24.20
N LEU A 114 -6.78 -10.41 24.64
CA LEU A 114 -5.84 -9.30 24.58
C LEU A 114 -5.31 -9.00 25.98
N THR A 115 -4.00 -8.89 26.08
CA THR A 115 -3.29 -8.38 27.26
C THR A 115 -2.51 -7.13 26.85
N THR A 116 -1.86 -6.47 27.82
CA THR A 116 -0.96 -5.35 27.56
C THR A 116 0.18 -5.70 26.60
N GLU A 117 0.75 -6.91 26.67
CA GLU A 117 1.97 -7.29 25.93
C GLU A 117 1.78 -8.38 24.86
N PHE A 118 0.70 -9.16 24.93
CA PHE A 118 0.48 -10.29 24.02
C PHE A 118 -0.99 -10.46 23.62
N ILE A 119 -1.16 -11.17 22.52
CA ILE A 119 -2.44 -11.55 21.93
C ILE A 119 -2.49 -13.07 21.93
N THR A 120 -3.55 -13.66 22.46
CA THR A 120 -3.81 -15.08 22.31
C THR A 120 -4.99 -15.27 21.40
N LEU A 121 -4.82 -16.10 20.37
CA LEU A 121 -5.90 -16.55 19.51
C LEU A 121 -6.27 -17.97 19.87
N THR A 122 -7.56 -18.24 19.95
CA THR A 122 -8.11 -19.59 20.09
C THR A 122 -8.80 -19.94 18.79
N LYS A 123 -8.42 -21.07 18.21
CA LYS A 123 -9.02 -21.59 16.98
C LYS A 123 -10.19 -22.54 17.28
N GLU A 124 -11.00 -22.81 16.27
CA GLU A 124 -11.97 -23.90 16.29
C GLU A 124 -11.28 -25.26 16.10
N GLU A 125 -11.74 -26.30 16.81
CA GLU A 125 -11.00 -27.58 16.94
C GLU A 125 -10.93 -28.38 15.64
N GLU A 126 -12.03 -28.45 14.88
CA GLU A 126 -12.20 -29.41 13.79
C GLU A 126 -11.99 -28.79 12.39
N GLU A 127 -12.29 -27.50 12.22
CA GLU A 127 -12.30 -26.86 10.90
C GLU A 127 -11.04 -26.01 10.62
N ALA A 128 -10.30 -25.62 11.68
CA ALA A 128 -9.31 -24.56 11.57
C ALA A 128 -7.85 -25.05 11.62
N GLU A 129 -7.07 -24.66 10.61
CA GLU A 129 -5.63 -24.93 10.53
C GLU A 129 -4.78 -23.72 10.89
N TRP A 130 -3.78 -23.92 11.76
CA TRP A 130 -2.81 -22.89 12.12
C TRP A 130 -1.95 -22.41 10.95
N ARG A 131 -1.81 -23.22 9.89
CA ARG A 131 -1.05 -22.86 8.68
C ARG A 131 -1.68 -21.68 7.94
N THR A 132 -3.01 -21.56 8.00
CA THR A 132 -3.78 -20.47 7.37
C THR A 132 -3.98 -19.31 8.34
N ILE A 133 -4.28 -19.58 9.61
CA ILE A 133 -4.52 -18.54 10.61
C ILE A 133 -3.26 -17.70 10.89
N LYS A 134 -2.07 -18.32 10.97
CA LYS A 134 -0.82 -17.61 11.29
C LYS A 134 -0.52 -16.45 10.33
N PRO A 135 -0.41 -16.66 9.00
CA PRO A 135 -0.12 -15.57 8.07
C PRO A 135 -1.16 -14.45 8.12
N GLU A 136 -2.45 -14.77 8.25
CA GLU A 136 -3.51 -13.76 8.35
C GLU A 136 -3.44 -12.95 9.65
N ALA A 137 -3.22 -13.62 10.79
CA ALA A 137 -3.05 -12.97 12.08
C ALA A 137 -1.86 -12.01 12.05
N PHE A 138 -0.74 -12.43 11.47
CA PHE A 138 0.42 -11.56 11.31
C PHE A 138 0.12 -10.33 10.46
N ALA A 139 -0.54 -10.49 9.32
CA ALA A 139 -0.89 -9.37 8.45
C ALA A 139 -1.76 -8.34 9.19
N ILE A 140 -2.82 -8.79 9.86
CA ILE A 140 -3.73 -7.90 10.61
C ILE A 140 -3.01 -7.17 11.74
N ILE A 141 -2.20 -7.88 12.54
CA ILE A 141 -1.47 -7.27 13.65
C ILE A 141 -0.47 -6.24 13.13
N MET A 142 0.30 -6.59 12.09
CA MET A 142 1.25 -5.68 11.48
C MET A 142 0.56 -4.44 10.91
N ASP A 143 -0.53 -4.61 10.16
CA ASP A 143 -1.27 -3.51 9.56
C ASP A 143 -1.85 -2.56 10.62
N PHE A 144 -2.44 -3.13 11.68
CA PHE A 144 -3.01 -2.36 12.78
C PHE A 144 -1.96 -1.46 13.44
N PHE A 145 -0.81 -2.01 13.81
CA PHE A 145 0.25 -1.24 14.48
C PHE A 145 1.05 -0.36 13.52
N CYS A 146 1.20 -0.76 12.25
CA CYS A 146 1.86 0.04 11.22
C CYS A 146 1.10 1.37 11.03
N PHE A 147 -0.21 1.29 10.82
CA PHE A 147 -1.06 2.47 10.68
C PHE A 147 -1.04 3.31 11.96
N TRP A 148 -1.32 2.69 13.12
CA TRP A 148 -1.44 3.42 14.38
C TRP A 148 -0.14 4.10 14.82
N SER A 149 1.02 3.54 14.47
CA SER A 149 2.33 4.13 14.77
C SER A 149 2.67 5.35 13.89
N THR A 150 2.06 5.50 12.72
CA THR A 150 2.26 6.71 11.88
C THR A 150 1.44 7.90 12.37
N SER A 151 0.28 7.62 12.99
CA SER A 151 -0.63 8.65 13.50
C SER A 151 -0.33 9.10 14.93
N ASN A 152 0.52 8.38 15.67
CA ASN A 152 0.83 8.71 17.06
C ASN A 152 2.18 9.45 17.19
N PRO A 153 2.18 10.79 17.36
CA PRO A 153 3.41 11.59 17.46
C PRO A 153 4.20 11.37 18.77
N TYR A 154 3.67 10.60 19.73
CA TYR A 154 4.30 10.37 21.04
C TYR A 154 5.03 9.02 21.17
N ARG A 155 5.04 8.19 20.12
CA ARG A 155 5.78 6.92 20.16
C ARG A 155 7.26 7.16 19.93
N SER A 156 8.00 7.45 21.00
CA SER A 156 9.46 7.48 20.98
C SER A 156 9.99 6.12 20.50
N PRO A 157 10.96 6.07 19.58
CA PRO A 157 11.60 4.82 19.22
C PRO A 157 12.34 4.36 20.48
N SER A 158 11.87 3.25 21.05
CA SER A 158 12.56 2.55 22.12
C SER A 158 13.97 2.21 21.62
N ARG A 159 14.92 3.01 22.08
CA ARG A 159 16.36 2.84 21.93
C ARG A 159 16.71 1.47 22.56
N GLN A 160 17.14 0.52 21.73
CA GLN A 160 17.99 -0.59 22.16
C GLN A 160 19.41 -0.24 21.75
#